data_AF-A0AAX7V667-F1
#
_entry.id   AF-A0AAX7V667-F1
#
_cell.length_a   1.000
_cell.length_b   1.000
_cell.length_c   1.000
_cell.angle_alpha   90.00
_cell.angle_beta   90.00
_cell.angle_gamma   90.00
#
_symmetry.space_group_name_H-M   'P 1'
#
loop_
_entity.id
_entity.type
_entity.pdbx_description
1 polymer ?
#
loop_
_entity_poly.entity_id
_entity_poly.type
_entity_poly.pdbx_seq_one_letter_code
_entity_poly.pdbx_strand_id
1 'polypeptide(L)'
;MSGSVNHTGEMSNAQLFQQVALLRWLNSQTEEDRRILAAVTGVQVGRELLNRLTGQDKVDAYKRDCVLSIAQFLRQNPRASQAQINAEVEKNVLLFATRVKALETAPIL
;
A
#
# COMPACT_ATOMS: atom_id res chain seq x y z
N MET A 1 17.36 16.42 -11.01
CA MET A 1 17.42 16.10 -9.57
C MET A 1 16.44 17.01 -8.86
N SER A 2 15.29 16.49 -8.41
CA SER A 2 14.32 17.28 -7.66
C SER A 2 13.72 16.45 -6.53
N GLY A 3 14.08 16.89 -5.32
CA GLY A 3 13.44 16.74 -4.01
C GLY A 3 12.44 15.61 -3.82
N SER A 4 12.87 14.60 -3.08
CA SER A 4 11.99 13.80 -2.24
C SER A 4 11.27 14.74 -1.27
N VAL A 5 9.97 14.95 -1.48
CA VAL A 5 9.11 15.64 -0.51
C VAL A 5 8.86 14.65 0.62
N ASN A 6 9.68 14.77 1.65
CA ASN A 6 9.48 14.10 2.93
C ASN A 6 8.17 14.61 3.57
N HIS A 7 7.09 13.83 3.54
CA HIS A 7 5.93 14.01 4.43
C HIS A 7 6.33 13.53 5.83
N THR A 8 7.03 14.35 6.62
CA THR A 8 7.59 13.96 7.93
C THR A 8 6.65 14.19 9.13
N GLY A 9 5.33 14.34 8.92
CA GLY A 9 4.42 14.66 10.05
C GLY A 9 2.98 14.15 9.98
N GLU A 10 2.54 13.55 8.88
CA GLU A 10 1.15 13.07 8.80
C GLU A 10 1.03 11.64 9.32
N MET A 11 0.39 11.49 10.48
CA MET A 11 -0.04 10.19 10.97
C MET A 11 -1.21 9.68 10.14
N SER A 12 -1.18 8.40 9.77
CA SER A 12 -2.37 7.74 9.22
C SER A 12 -3.52 7.76 10.22
N ASN A 13 -4.77 7.69 9.74
CA ASN A 13 -5.95 7.63 10.61
C ASN A 13 -5.86 6.51 11.64
N ALA A 14 -5.31 5.35 11.27
CA ALA A 14 -5.11 4.23 12.20
C ALA A 14 -4.13 4.58 13.32
N GLN A 15 -2.99 5.18 12.99
CA GLN A 15 -2.01 5.65 13.97
C GLN A 15 -2.62 6.72 14.89
N LEU A 16 -3.41 7.65 14.35
CA LEU A 16 -4.11 8.65 15.13
C LEU A 16 -5.11 8.02 16.11
N PHE A 17 -5.92 7.06 15.67
CA PHE A 17 -6.85 6.34 16.55
C PHE A 17 -6.14 5.60 17.68
N GLN A 18 -4.98 5.01 17.42
CA GLN A 18 -4.17 4.38 18.46
C GLN A 18 -3.63 5.39 19.47
N GLN A 19 -3.12 6.53 19.01
CA GLN A 19 -2.64 7.61 19.90
C GLN A 19 -3.76 8.18 20.77
N VAL A 20 -4.96 8.35 20.21
CA VAL A 20 -6.15 8.79 20.97
C VAL A 20 -6.57 7.73 22.00
N ALA A 21 -6.63 6.45 21.62
CA ALA A 21 -6.97 5.37 22.54
C ALA A 21 -5.94 5.24 23.67
N LEU A 22 -4.65 5.40 23.36
CA LEU A 22 -3.56 5.39 24.34
C LEU A 22 -3.67 6.55 25.31
N LEU A 23 -3.87 7.78 24.80
CA LEU A 23 -4.04 8.97 25.63
C LEU A 23 -5.24 8.82 26.58
N ARG A 24 -6.36 8.31 26.05
CA ARG A 24 -7.57 8.08 26.85
C ARG A 24 -7.32 7.06 27.96
N TRP A 25 -6.67 5.93 27.65
CA TRP A 25 -6.31 4.95 28.67
C TRP A 25 -5.33 5.48 29.71
N LEU A 26 -4.31 6.26 29.32
CA LEU A 26 -3.37 6.86 30.26
C LEU A 26 -4.05 7.82 31.24
N ASN A 27 -5.11 8.52 30.79
CA ASN A 27 -5.85 9.46 31.61
C ASN A 27 -6.83 8.78 32.57
N SER A 28 -7.56 7.76 32.11
CA SER A 28 -8.60 7.10 32.92
C SER A 28 -8.08 5.90 33.71
N GLN A 29 -7.07 5.20 33.18
CA GLN A 29 -6.53 3.91 33.64
C GLN A 29 -7.60 2.83 33.88
N THR A 30 -8.75 2.94 33.22
CA THR A 30 -9.84 1.97 33.33
C THR A 30 -9.59 0.73 32.47
N GLU A 31 -10.16 -0.39 32.91
CA GLU A 31 -10.11 -1.66 32.15
C GLU A 31 -10.83 -1.57 30.81
N GLU A 32 -11.88 -0.75 30.71
CA GLU A 32 -12.61 -0.53 29.46
C GLU A 32 -11.72 0.15 28.41
N ASP A 33 -11.04 1.23 28.79
CA ASP A 33 -10.15 1.95 27.88
C ASP A 33 -8.92 1.11 27.49
N ARG A 34 -8.45 0.23 28.39
CA ARG A 34 -7.40 -0.76 28.08
C ARG A 34 -7.85 -1.71 26.98
N ARG A 35 -9.09 -2.19 27.02
CA ARG A 35 -9.66 -3.08 26.00
C ARG A 35 -9.80 -2.40 24.65
N ILE A 36 -10.21 -1.12 24.64
CA ILE A 36 -10.29 -0.33 23.40
C ILE A 36 -8.91 -0.16 22.77
N LEU A 37 -7.89 0.21 23.55
CA LEU A 37 -6.50 0.31 23.07
C LEU A 37 -5.99 -1.03 22.52
N ALA A 38 -6.24 -2.13 23.24
CA ALA A 38 -5.85 -3.47 22.82
C ALA A 38 -6.52 -3.88 21.50
N ALA A 39 -7.81 -3.57 21.31
CA ALA A 39 -8.53 -3.86 20.09
C ALA A 39 -7.99 -3.07 18.89
N VAL A 40 -7.77 -1.76 19.04
CA VAL A 40 -7.20 -0.91 17.97
C VAL A 40 -5.81 -1.37 17.58
N THR A 41 -4.97 -1.70 18.56
CA THR A 41 -3.61 -2.21 18.33
C THR A 41 -3.66 -3.58 17.65
N GLY A 42 -4.54 -4.48 18.11
CA GLY A 42 -4.70 -5.82 17.56
C GLY A 42 -5.13 -5.82 16.09
N VAL A 43 -6.06 -4.94 15.71
CA VAL A 43 -6.47 -4.77 14.31
C VAL A 43 -5.31 -4.29 13.44
N GLN A 44 -4.51 -3.33 13.92
CA GLN A 44 -3.36 -2.80 13.16
C GLN A 44 -2.29 -3.87 12.95
N VAL A 45 -1.91 -4.58 14.02
CA VAL A 45 -0.93 -5.66 13.94
C VAL A 45 -1.44 -6.79 13.07
N GLY A 46 -2.71 -7.19 13.23
CA GLY A 46 -3.33 -8.25 12.42
C GLY A 46 -3.36 -7.90 10.93
N ARG A 47 -3.70 -6.65 10.58
CA ARG A 47 -3.65 -6.16 9.20
C ARG A 47 -2.23 -6.19 8.64
N GLU A 48 -1.26 -5.68 9.39
CA GLU A 48 0.14 -5.67 8.94
C GLU A 48 0.69 -7.09 8.72
N LEU A 49 0.39 -8.01 9.64
CA LEU A 49 0.76 -9.43 9.48
C LEU A 49 0.07 -10.03 8.27
N LEU A 50 -1.23 -9.82 8.08
CA LEU A 50 -1.96 -10.30 6.91
C LEU A 50 -1.35 -9.75 5.62
N ASN A 51 -1.02 -8.46 5.58
CA ASN A 51 -0.37 -7.83 4.44
C ASN A 51 1.00 -8.42 4.14
N ARG A 52 1.81 -8.71 5.18
CA ARG A 52 3.12 -9.35 5.03
C ARG A 52 3.02 -10.78 4.53
N LEU A 53 2.05 -11.55 5.04
CA LEU A 53 1.83 -12.94 4.66
C LEU A 53 1.24 -13.06 3.26
N THR A 54 0.28 -12.20 2.90
CA THR A 54 -0.40 -12.25 1.59
C THR A 54 0.32 -11.48 0.50
N GLY A 55 1.27 -10.62 0.85
CA GLY A 55 1.97 -9.75 -0.09
C GLY A 55 1.07 -8.71 -0.78
N GLN A 56 -0.13 -8.44 -0.26
CA GLN A 56 -1.12 -7.53 -0.87
C GLN A 56 -0.54 -6.14 -1.15
N ASP A 57 0.26 -5.59 -0.22
CA ASP A 57 0.89 -4.28 -0.42
C ASP A 57 1.84 -4.26 -1.65
N LYS A 58 2.51 -5.39 -1.93
CA LYS A 58 3.38 -5.53 -3.11
C LYS A 58 2.54 -5.68 -4.38
N VAL A 59 1.43 -6.42 -4.33
CA VAL A 59 0.48 -6.52 -5.46
C VAL A 59 -0.08 -5.13 -5.80
N ASP A 60 -0.50 -4.36 -4.80
CA ASP A 60 -1.03 -3.01 -5.00
C ASP A 60 0.05 -2.01 -5.44
N ALA A 61 1.31 -2.20 -5.03
CA ALA A 61 2.43 -1.46 -5.57
C ALA A 61 2.63 -1.78 -7.07
N TYR A 62 2.62 -3.05 -7.48
CA TYR A 62 2.78 -3.42 -8.88
C TYR A 62 1.60 -2.96 -9.76
N LYS A 63 0.37 -2.95 -9.23
CA LYS A 63 -0.78 -2.35 -9.93
C LYS A 63 -0.55 -0.87 -10.19
N ARG A 64 -0.11 -0.11 -9.16
CA ARG A 64 0.19 1.31 -9.28
C ARG A 64 1.30 1.57 -10.30
N ASP A 65 2.39 0.80 -10.25
CA ASP A 65 3.50 0.90 -11.21
C ASP A 65 3.02 0.65 -12.64
N CYS A 66 2.18 -0.35 -12.86
CA CYS A 66 1.61 -0.67 -14.18
C CYS A 66 0.82 0.53 -14.74
N VAL A 67 -0.11 1.08 -13.94
CA VAL A 67 -0.91 2.24 -14.35
C VAL A 67 -0.05 3.48 -14.60
N LEU A 68 0.93 3.75 -13.74
CA LEU A 68 1.85 4.87 -13.88
C LEU A 68 2.71 4.76 -15.15
N SER A 69 3.21 3.56 -15.45
CA SER A 69 4.01 3.29 -16.65
C SER A 69 3.20 3.55 -17.93
N ILE A 70 1.96 3.06 -17.99
CA ILE A 70 1.05 3.32 -19.12
C ILE A 70 0.74 4.82 -19.24
N ALA A 71 0.40 5.47 -18.12
CA ALA A 71 0.12 6.92 -18.12
C ALA A 71 1.33 7.74 -18.58
N GLN A 72 2.54 7.34 -18.18
CA GLN A 72 3.77 7.96 -18.61
C GLN A 72 4.03 7.78 -20.11
N PHE A 73 3.78 6.57 -20.64
CA PHE A 73 3.88 6.32 -22.08
C PHE A 73 2.92 7.20 -22.87
N LEU A 74 1.65 7.30 -22.45
CA LEU A 74 0.65 8.15 -23.11
C LEU A 74 1.06 9.62 -23.09
N ARG A 75 1.62 10.08 -21.96
CA ARG A 75 2.11 11.46 -21.83
C ARG A 75 3.30 11.74 -22.75
N GLN A 76 4.21 10.79 -22.92
CA GLN A 76 5.39 10.93 -23.77
C GLN A 76 5.07 10.74 -25.26
N ASN A 77 4.00 10.01 -25.57
CA ASN A 77 3.59 9.66 -26.94
C ASN A 77 2.14 10.11 -27.21
N PRO A 78 1.85 11.43 -27.21
CA PRO A 78 0.49 11.95 -27.34
C PRO A 78 -0.18 11.65 -28.69
N ARG A 79 0.60 11.21 -29.68
CA ARG A 79 0.13 10.80 -31.02
C ARG A 79 0.27 9.30 -31.26
N ALA A 80 0.47 8.51 -30.20
CA ALA A 80 0.54 7.05 -30.31
C ALA A 80 -0.73 6.52 -30.97
N SER A 81 -0.58 5.62 -31.93
CA SER A 81 -1.71 4.92 -32.52
C SER A 81 -2.32 3.96 -31.50
N GLN A 82 -3.59 3.59 -31.70
CA GLN A 82 -4.25 2.61 -30.83
C GLN A 82 -3.48 1.29 -30.74
N ALA A 83 -2.84 0.86 -31.84
CA ALA A 83 -2.00 -0.34 -31.85
C ALA A 83 -0.78 -0.19 -30.94
N GLN A 84 -0.13 0.97 -30.94
CA GLN A 84 1.02 1.25 -30.06
C GLN A 84 0.60 1.33 -28.59
N ILE A 85 -0.55 1.93 -28.31
CA ILE A 85 -1.12 1.99 -26.96
C ILE A 85 -1.44 0.58 -26.47
N ASN A 86 -2.11 -0.23 -27.28
CA ASN A 86 -2.46 -1.61 -26.91
C ASN A 86 -1.22 -2.45 -26.62
N ALA A 87 -0.18 -2.33 -27.46
CA ALA A 87 1.07 -3.06 -27.25
C ALA A 87 1.77 -2.66 -25.94
N GLU A 88 1.78 -1.36 -25.60
CA GLU A 88 2.38 -0.93 -24.33
C GLU A 88 1.54 -1.34 -23.13
N VAL A 89 0.20 -1.28 -23.22
CA VAL A 89 -0.70 -1.79 -22.17
C VAL A 89 -0.46 -3.29 -21.95
N GLU A 90 -0.47 -4.08 -23.01
CA GLU A 90 -0.25 -5.53 -22.96
C GLU A 90 1.09 -5.86 -22.30
N LYS A 91 2.17 -5.19 -22.70
CA LYS A 91 3.49 -5.34 -22.11
C LYS A 91 3.50 -5.04 -20.61
N ASN A 92 2.89 -3.94 -20.17
CA ASN A 92 2.85 -3.57 -18.75
C ASN A 92 1.97 -4.53 -17.93
N VAL A 93 0.86 -5.01 -18.49
CA VAL A 93 0.00 -6.02 -17.86
C VAL A 93 0.72 -7.36 -17.72
N LEU A 94 1.47 -7.79 -18.73
CA LEU A 94 2.26 -9.03 -18.68
C LEU A 94 3.39 -8.95 -17.65
N LEU A 95 4.05 -7.79 -17.54
CA LEU A 95 5.03 -7.53 -16.49
C LEU A 95 4.40 -7.58 -15.10
N PHE A 96 3.24 -6.96 -14.93
CA PHE A 96 2.47 -7.02 -13.68
C PHE A 96 2.13 -8.47 -13.29
N ALA A 97 1.55 -9.25 -14.22
CA ALA A 97 1.18 -10.64 -13.97
C ALA A 97 2.40 -11.49 -13.59
N THR A 98 3.54 -11.29 -14.26
CA THR A 98 4.79 -11.99 -13.95
C THR A 98 5.26 -11.67 -12.52
N ARG A 99 5.20 -10.39 -12.13
CA ARG A 99 5.59 -9.95 -10.79
C ARG A 99 4.65 -10.48 -9.70
N VAL A 100 3.34 -10.52 -9.96
CA VAL A 100 2.36 -11.11 -9.03
C VAL A 100 2.60 -12.61 -8.86
N LYS A 101 2.79 -13.34 -9.96
CA LYS A 101 3.09 -14.78 -9.91
C LYS A 101 4.38 -15.08 -9.13
N ALA A 102 5.39 -14.22 -9.24
CA ALA A 102 6.62 -14.35 -8.47
C ALA A 102 6.42 -14.09 -6.96
N LEU A 103 5.40 -13.32 -6.56
CA LEU A 103 5.05 -13.14 -5.14
C LEU A 103 4.32 -14.35 -4.57
N GLU A 104 3.41 -14.96 -5.35
CA GLU A 104 2.67 -16.15 -4.93
C GLU A 104 3.58 -17.35 -4.68
N THR A 105 4.70 -17.43 -5.39
CA THR A 105 5.69 -18.51 -5.25
C THR A 105 6.83 -18.17 -4.29
N ALA A 106 6.87 -16.94 -3.76
CA ALA A 106 7.89 -16.55 -2.80
C ALA A 106 7.66 -17.23 -1.45
N PRO A 107 8.70 -17.77 -0.80
CA PRO A 107 8.55 -18.38 0.51
C PRO A 107 8.09 -17.33 1.53
N ILE A 108 7.08 -17.72 2.30
CA ILE A 108 6.58 -16.94 3.45
C ILE A 108 7.65 -17.12 4.54
N LEU A 109 8.38 -16.06 4.87
CA LEU A 109 9.30 -16.03 6.03
C LEU A 109 8.53 -16.14 7.34
#